data_AF-A0A543HTA1-F1
#
_entry.id   AF-A0A543HTA1-F1
#
_cell.length_a   1.000
_cell.length_b   1.000
_cell.length_c   1.000
_cell.angle_alpha   90.00
_cell.angle_beta   90.00
_cell.angle_gamma   90.00
#
_symmetry.space_group_name_H-M   'P 1'
#
loop_
_entity.id
_entity.type
_entity.pdbx_description
1 polymer ?
#
loop_
_entity_poly.entity_id
_entity_poly.type
_entity_poly.pdbx_seq_one_letter_code
_entity_poly.pdbx_strand_id
1 'polypeptide(L)'
;MSSQAAGFGAGVDLFATPGAQRILAAASFQPLTAQATSPVIPLDFQPEITTQVSSKFVQVSAPLTDRLTVSVTKGTWIVVGGAPVPVVAEGTLYGPLDEQPAEADAAPTGTPIAGRVQATLTGAGVVTSPAIEAPETGFYTWVWQIDKTAQGSNAKYLTDSFTDRFGRVAETSVVPFQPEAVSKANGRLVVPGDEVTDTITVSSTNGAWLKQNGEYIPVVLEGTAYQVPGTLPPVEGARVPADAVPLGTVTVTATGPGTYTSPAITVPDGGFVTWVWQVRKTAQPEWVRPFIAADWQDRYGINVETHSVRWPLTITSEVREYNVHEDGRAFDRITVTGFPDNHPEFTGDGYWGPDTKTLTHTVYGPFNTDTDLTDDLDLTTAPVLTKIETPAKNGVYDIGYTDADRITPTEPGYYVIVTSFAGDDRVQPFVSSPGDIWERFYVPGPKQPVSVITQATPTAGVSEEFDDAALVQGTTIPDGAYLVFRAYGPQAPDATPACEAPFFTSKEIPVTQAGIYRSGKTSVTKAGHVYWVETLYKKDGAVLALGRCGAPGETTVVTGTTPPVPPTPETPTLPKPPGELAVTGGSGFPTLIGAGLAVALLAAGFTLWLGHRNALRRARSEDGGEEAVDIEDLLNE
;
A
#
# COMPACT_ATOMS: atom_id res chain seq x y z
N MET A 1 29.97 -2.17 98.25
CA MET A 1 30.97 -2.46 99.29
C MET A 1 30.65 -1.60 100.50
N SER A 2 30.34 -2.21 101.65
CA SER A 2 30.05 -1.50 102.90
C SER A 2 31.37 -1.07 103.56
N SER A 3 31.51 0.23 103.85
CA SER A 3 32.56 0.69 104.75
C SER A 3 32.17 0.35 106.19
N GLN A 4 33.07 -0.29 106.94
CA GLN A 4 32.93 -0.46 108.38
C GLN A 4 32.82 0.91 109.05
N ALA A 5 31.68 1.19 109.67
CA ALA A 5 31.56 2.31 110.60
C ALA A 5 32.37 1.95 111.86
N ALA A 6 33.53 2.58 112.03
CA ALA A 6 34.26 2.52 113.28
C ALA A 6 33.43 3.20 114.38
N GLY A 7 33.13 2.43 115.43
CA GLY A 7 32.43 2.76 116.67
C GLY A 7 32.06 4.22 116.96
N PHE A 8 30.77 4.54 116.82
CA PHE A 8 30.14 5.70 117.46
C PHE A 8 29.54 5.26 118.80
N GLY A 9 30.35 5.32 119.87
CA GLY A 9 29.87 5.22 121.25
C GLY A 9 29.58 6.61 121.80
N ALA A 10 28.47 6.79 122.51
CA ALA A 10 28.11 8.06 123.16
C ALA A 10 29.24 8.54 124.08
N GLY A 11 29.83 9.69 123.77
CA GLY A 11 30.82 10.38 124.60
C GLY A 11 30.15 11.43 125.49
N VAL A 12 30.61 11.52 126.74
CA VAL A 12 30.12 12.50 127.72
C VAL A 12 31.32 13.22 128.30
N ASP A 13 31.29 14.54 128.36
CA ASP A 13 32.36 15.32 129.00
C ASP A 13 32.13 15.33 130.52
N LEU A 14 33.13 14.90 131.28
CA LEU A 14 33.11 14.90 132.74
C LEU A 14 33.88 16.10 133.28
N PHE A 15 33.18 17.01 133.96
CA PHE A 15 33.81 18.15 134.64
C PHE A 15 33.94 17.83 136.13
N ALA A 16 35.17 17.87 136.65
CA ALA A 16 35.48 17.57 138.04
C ALA A 16 36.28 18.69 138.69
N THR A 17 35.77 19.20 139.82
CA THR A 17 36.48 20.12 140.72
C THR A 17 36.59 19.47 142.10
N PRO A 18 37.79 19.37 142.72
CA PRO A 18 37.96 18.70 144.01
C PRO A 18 37.06 19.32 145.10
N GLY A 19 36.28 18.49 145.80
CA GLY A 19 35.36 18.93 146.86
C GLY A 19 33.94 19.30 146.39
N ALA A 20 33.64 19.22 145.08
CA ALA A 20 32.30 19.49 144.53
C ALA A 20 31.71 18.31 143.73
N GLN A 21 30.40 18.34 143.49
CA GLN A 21 29.67 17.34 142.69
C GLN A 21 30.15 17.37 141.23
N ARG A 22 30.36 16.18 140.65
CA ARG A 22 30.75 16.03 139.24
C ARG A 22 29.55 16.17 138.32
N ILE A 23 29.71 16.84 137.19
CA ILE A 23 28.66 17.04 136.17
C ILE A 23 29.09 16.34 134.87
N LEU A 24 28.13 15.64 134.25
CA LEU A 24 28.25 15.03 132.93
C LEU A 24 27.41 15.85 131.95
N ALA A 25 28.00 16.29 130.83
CA ALA A 25 27.29 16.99 129.75
C ALA A 25 27.52 16.30 128.40
N ALA A 26 26.54 16.39 127.51
CA ALA A 26 26.64 15.82 126.16
C ALA A 26 27.70 16.59 125.33
N ALA A 27 28.65 15.86 124.75
CA ALA A 27 29.72 16.44 123.94
C ALA A 27 29.18 17.06 122.64
N SER A 28 29.69 18.23 122.24
CA SER A 28 29.37 18.88 120.97
C SER A 28 30.16 18.27 119.81
N PHE A 29 29.50 17.63 118.84
CA PHE A 29 30.15 17.02 117.68
C PHE A 29 30.39 18.04 116.55
N GLN A 30 31.56 18.00 115.90
CA GLN A 30 31.79 18.69 114.62
C GLN A 30 30.89 18.10 113.52
N PRO A 31 30.44 18.89 112.52
CA PRO A 31 29.65 18.36 111.42
C PRO A 31 30.47 17.37 110.59
N LEU A 32 29.91 16.16 110.39
CA LEU A 32 30.45 15.14 109.52
C LEU A 32 30.01 15.41 108.07
N THR A 33 30.93 15.72 107.17
CA THR A 33 30.68 15.68 105.72
C THR A 33 31.11 14.33 105.15
N ALA A 34 30.18 13.63 104.50
CA ALA A 34 30.47 12.45 103.69
C ALA A 34 30.26 12.80 102.21
N GLN A 35 31.23 12.46 101.35
CA GLN A 35 31.05 12.46 99.90
C GLN A 35 30.69 11.04 99.45
N ALA A 36 29.61 10.91 98.68
CA ALA A 36 29.24 9.69 98.00
C ALA A 36 29.35 9.91 96.49
N THR A 37 30.13 9.08 95.82
CA THR A 37 30.13 8.95 94.35
C THR A 37 29.31 7.72 93.99
N SER A 38 28.21 7.88 93.27
CA SER A 38 27.54 6.73 92.64
C SER A 38 28.33 6.30 91.40
N PRO A 39 28.32 5.01 91.04
CA PRO A 39 28.68 4.62 89.69
C PRO A 39 27.76 5.38 88.72
N VAL A 40 28.32 5.86 87.60
CA VAL A 40 27.51 6.35 86.48
C VAL A 40 26.68 5.18 85.99
N ILE A 41 25.35 5.25 86.14
CA ILE A 41 24.45 4.38 85.38
C ILE A 41 24.42 4.99 83.98
N PRO A 42 24.92 4.32 82.92
CA PRO A 42 24.75 4.81 81.57
C PRO A 42 23.25 4.86 81.30
N LEU A 43 22.69 6.06 81.32
CA LEU A 43 21.30 6.30 80.94
C LEU A 43 21.29 6.49 79.41
N ASP A 44 21.66 5.44 78.70
CA ASP A 44 21.71 5.40 77.25
C ASP A 44 20.60 4.52 76.67
N PHE A 45 20.24 4.79 75.42
CA PHE A 45 19.24 4.01 74.69
C PHE A 45 19.72 3.72 73.27
N GLN A 46 19.17 2.68 72.66
CA GLN A 46 19.46 2.31 71.27
C GLN A 46 18.18 2.36 70.45
N PRO A 47 17.99 3.40 69.60
CA PRO A 47 16.95 3.39 68.59
C PRO A 47 17.34 2.45 67.44
N GLU A 48 16.32 1.84 66.83
CA GLU A 48 16.41 1.06 65.59
C GLU A 48 15.31 1.55 64.64
N ILE A 49 15.62 1.61 63.35
CA ILE A 49 14.68 2.01 62.30
C ILE A 49 14.42 0.79 61.42
N THR A 50 13.15 0.48 61.20
CA THR A 50 12.74 -0.38 60.08
C THR A 50 11.92 0.46 59.11
N THR A 51 12.10 0.23 57.81
CA THR A 51 11.51 1.09 56.80
C THR A 51 10.57 0.34 55.86
N GLN A 52 9.69 1.11 55.24
CA GLN A 52 8.78 0.64 54.21
C GLN A 52 8.44 1.83 53.32
N VAL A 53 8.61 1.67 52.01
CA VAL A 53 8.24 2.75 51.08
C VAL A 53 6.76 3.06 51.18
N SER A 54 6.43 4.36 51.09
CA SER A 54 5.04 4.80 51.18
C SER A 54 4.20 4.35 49.97
N SER A 55 4.85 4.21 48.81
CA SER A 55 4.27 3.60 47.62
C SER A 55 5.32 2.76 46.90
N LYS A 56 4.92 1.56 46.45
CA LYS A 56 5.78 0.70 45.64
C LYS A 56 5.98 1.26 44.23
N PHE A 57 4.99 1.93 43.64
CA PHE A 57 5.08 2.52 42.31
C PHE A 57 4.83 4.03 42.38
N VAL A 58 5.75 4.81 41.81
CA VAL A 58 5.75 6.28 41.87
C VAL A 58 6.00 6.80 40.46
N GLN A 59 5.27 7.82 40.00
CA GLN A 59 5.52 8.39 38.68
C GLN A 59 6.76 9.28 38.70
N VAL A 60 7.36 9.53 37.54
CA VAL A 60 8.44 10.53 37.41
C VAL A 60 7.95 11.87 37.96
N SER A 61 8.84 12.61 38.61
CA SER A 61 8.59 13.88 39.31
C SER A 61 7.63 13.80 40.51
N ALA A 62 7.08 12.64 40.84
CA ALA A 62 6.31 12.47 42.07
C ALA A 62 7.24 12.27 43.29
N PRO A 63 6.78 12.64 44.50
CA PRO A 63 7.59 12.53 45.71
C PRO A 63 7.83 11.08 46.12
N LEU A 64 9.09 10.71 46.27
CA LEU A 64 9.53 9.49 46.94
C LEU A 64 9.68 9.79 48.43
N THR A 65 8.85 9.14 49.24
CA THR A 65 8.86 9.23 50.71
C THR A 65 8.97 7.85 51.33
N ASP A 66 9.59 7.81 52.50
CA ASP A 66 9.74 6.60 53.29
C ASP A 66 8.95 6.66 54.60
N ARG A 67 8.52 5.49 55.08
CA ARG A 67 7.83 5.33 56.36
C ARG A 67 8.78 4.64 57.35
N LEU A 68 9.37 5.43 58.22
CA LEU A 68 10.30 4.98 59.25
C LEU A 68 9.51 4.52 60.49
N THR A 69 9.62 3.25 60.84
CA THR A 69 9.14 2.71 62.12
C THR A 69 10.29 2.67 63.10
N VAL A 70 10.26 3.57 64.08
CA VAL A 70 11.30 3.72 65.09
C VAL A 70 10.94 2.92 66.33
N SER A 71 11.84 2.03 66.74
CA SER A 71 11.74 1.26 67.98
C SER A 71 12.97 1.51 68.86
N VAL A 72 12.94 1.04 70.11
CA VAL A 72 14.07 1.12 71.04
C VAL A 72 14.42 -0.29 71.49
N THR A 73 15.62 -0.76 71.15
CA THR A 73 16.09 -2.13 71.46
C THR A 73 16.80 -2.23 72.80
N LYS A 74 17.33 -1.11 73.30
CA LYS A 74 17.95 -0.99 74.62
C LYS A 74 17.49 0.28 75.31
N GLY A 75 17.13 0.16 76.59
CA GLY A 75 16.72 1.30 77.41
C GLY A 75 15.34 1.82 77.06
N THR A 76 15.09 3.08 77.39
CA THR A 76 13.87 3.83 77.03
C THR A 76 14.29 5.15 76.43
N TRP A 77 13.47 5.74 75.56
CA TRP A 77 13.80 7.01 74.94
C TRP A 77 14.07 8.07 76.01
N ILE A 78 15.27 8.65 75.99
CA ILE A 78 15.72 9.52 77.08
C ILE A 78 15.00 10.86 77.01
N VAL A 79 14.56 11.35 78.17
CA VAL A 79 13.90 12.64 78.35
C VAL A 79 14.74 13.51 79.27
N VAL A 80 15.12 14.71 78.81
CA VAL A 80 15.94 15.67 79.54
C VAL A 80 15.15 16.96 79.70
N GLY A 81 14.99 17.44 80.94
CA GLY A 81 14.23 18.68 81.20
C GLY A 81 12.76 18.60 80.77
N GLY A 82 12.17 17.39 80.71
CA GLY A 82 10.80 17.16 80.27
C GLY A 82 10.61 17.01 78.76
N ALA A 83 11.67 17.16 77.94
CA ALA A 83 11.62 16.97 76.49
C ALA A 83 12.40 15.71 76.06
N PRO A 84 11.90 14.91 75.10
CA PRO A 84 12.65 13.78 74.57
C PRO A 84 13.93 14.27 73.88
N VAL A 85 15.02 13.53 74.04
CA VAL A 85 16.28 13.79 73.34
C VAL A 85 16.04 13.61 71.84
N PRO A 86 16.24 14.63 71.00
CA PRO A 86 16.10 14.47 69.56
C PRO A 86 17.28 13.68 69.01
N VAL A 87 16.98 12.72 68.13
CA VAL A 87 17.96 11.92 67.38
C VAL A 87 17.78 12.21 65.90
N VAL A 88 18.83 12.66 65.23
CA VAL A 88 18.81 12.91 63.78
C VAL A 88 19.18 11.62 63.05
N ALA A 89 18.28 11.16 62.18
CA ALA A 89 18.53 10.09 61.23
C ALA A 89 18.75 10.68 59.82
N GLU A 90 19.76 10.20 59.11
CA GLU A 90 20.07 10.59 57.74
C GLU A 90 19.60 9.50 56.78
N GLY A 91 18.76 9.87 55.82
CA GLY A 91 18.26 8.97 54.78
C GLY A 91 18.96 9.26 53.46
N THR A 92 19.59 8.25 52.87
CA THR A 92 20.09 8.32 51.48
C THR A 92 19.17 7.51 50.59
N LEU A 93 18.67 8.14 49.53
CA LEU A 93 17.91 7.47 48.49
C LEU A 93 18.85 7.11 47.35
N TYR A 94 19.11 5.81 47.20
CA TYR A 94 19.91 5.28 46.11
C TYR A 94 19.03 5.00 44.90
N GLY A 95 19.54 5.29 43.70
CA GLY A 95 18.83 5.19 42.44
C GLY A 95 19.10 6.38 41.50
N PRO A 96 18.64 6.31 40.25
CA PRO A 96 17.90 5.20 39.65
C PRO A 96 18.79 3.97 39.39
N LEU A 97 18.23 2.78 39.63
CA LEU A 97 18.80 1.49 39.22
C LEU A 97 17.88 0.87 38.15
N ASP A 98 18.44 0.13 37.20
CA ASP A 98 17.66 -0.50 36.13
C ASP A 98 16.94 -1.78 36.57
N GLU A 99 17.37 -2.39 37.68
CA GLU A 99 16.74 -3.55 38.30
C GLU A 99 16.63 -3.44 39.82
N GLN A 100 15.81 -4.31 40.41
CA GLN A 100 15.74 -4.44 41.86
C GLN A 100 17.13 -4.79 42.42
N PRO A 101 17.74 -3.93 43.26
CA PRO A 101 19.02 -4.25 43.88
C PRO A 101 18.90 -5.48 44.78
N ALA A 102 19.98 -6.27 44.82
CA ALA A 102 20.13 -7.35 45.80
C ALA A 102 20.32 -6.79 47.21
N GLU A 103 19.73 -7.46 48.21
CA GLU A 103 19.87 -7.04 49.61
C GLU A 103 21.33 -7.19 50.07
N ALA A 104 21.88 -6.14 50.67
CA ALA A 104 23.25 -6.08 51.17
C ALA A 104 23.34 -5.24 52.45
N ASP A 105 24.42 -5.39 53.21
CA ASP A 105 24.63 -4.60 54.43
C ASP A 105 24.96 -3.13 54.14
N ALA A 106 25.42 -2.82 52.92
CA ALA A 106 25.66 -1.47 52.45
C ALA A 106 25.49 -1.40 50.92
N ALA A 107 25.21 -0.21 50.42
CA ALA A 107 25.16 0.05 48.98
C ALA A 107 26.55 -0.21 48.35
N PRO A 108 26.63 -0.90 47.20
CA PRO A 108 27.87 -1.05 46.45
C PRO A 108 28.53 0.30 46.12
N THR A 109 29.85 0.31 45.98
CA THR A 109 30.57 1.53 45.59
C THR A 109 30.14 2.00 44.21
N GLY A 110 29.83 3.29 44.06
CA GLY A 110 29.37 3.88 42.79
C GLY A 110 27.86 3.76 42.55
N THR A 111 27.09 3.19 43.48
CA THR A 111 25.63 3.19 43.40
C THR A 111 25.11 4.64 43.29
N PRO A 112 24.28 4.96 42.27
CA PRO A 112 23.71 6.30 42.11
C PRO A 112 22.95 6.77 43.35
N ILE A 113 23.03 8.07 43.65
CA ILE A 113 22.30 8.70 44.76
C ILE A 113 21.33 9.73 44.16
N ALA A 114 20.04 9.51 44.34
CA ALA A 114 18.99 10.45 43.93
C ALA A 114 18.89 11.65 44.88
N GLY A 115 19.19 11.44 46.17
CA GLY A 115 19.29 12.53 47.13
C GLY A 115 19.48 12.06 48.57
N ARG A 116 19.53 13.03 49.48
CA ARG A 116 19.66 12.79 50.93
C ARG A 116 18.71 13.70 51.68
N VAL A 117 18.13 13.17 52.76
CA VAL A 117 17.25 13.90 53.66
C VAL A 117 17.61 13.61 55.11
N GLN A 118 17.13 14.44 56.03
CA GLN A 118 17.26 14.22 57.46
C GLN A 118 15.87 14.15 58.10
N ALA A 119 15.69 13.22 59.03
CA ALA A 119 14.50 13.10 59.87
C ALA A 119 14.89 13.24 61.34
N THR A 120 14.21 14.11 62.08
CA THR A 120 14.41 14.24 63.53
C THR A 120 13.42 13.34 64.26
N LEU A 121 13.95 12.36 65.00
CA LEU A 121 13.20 11.41 65.79
C LEU A 121 13.10 11.92 67.23
N THR A 122 11.89 11.97 67.78
CA THR A 122 11.63 12.44 69.16
C THR A 122 10.99 11.38 70.04
N GLY A 123 11.02 10.11 69.60
CA GLY A 123 10.40 8.99 70.28
C GLY A 123 10.29 7.76 69.39
N ALA A 124 9.89 6.64 69.99
CA ALA A 124 9.43 5.48 69.23
C ALA A 124 8.08 5.80 68.55
N GLY A 125 7.84 5.20 67.39
CA GLY A 125 6.64 5.47 66.59
C GLY A 125 6.93 5.51 65.10
N VAL A 126 6.01 6.09 64.33
CA VAL A 126 6.14 6.20 62.87
C VAL A 126 6.46 7.63 62.48
N VAL A 127 7.47 7.81 61.65
CA VAL A 127 7.88 9.09 61.05
C VAL A 127 7.87 8.94 59.53
N THR A 128 7.36 9.93 58.81
CA THR A 128 7.49 10.00 57.35
C THR A 128 8.68 10.87 57.00
N SER A 129 9.52 10.41 56.08
CA SER A 129 10.68 11.17 55.63
C SER A 129 10.27 12.44 54.88
N PRO A 130 11.14 13.47 54.81
CA PRO A 130 11.06 14.44 53.74
C PRO A 130 11.10 13.74 52.37
N ALA A 131 10.46 14.36 51.38
CA ALA A 131 10.38 13.80 50.03
C ALA A 131 11.62 14.13 49.19
N ILE A 132 11.96 13.22 48.28
CA ILE A 132 12.84 13.48 47.13
C ILE A 132 12.01 13.28 45.87
N GLU A 133 12.05 14.20 44.92
CA GLU A 133 11.35 14.03 43.65
C GLU A 133 12.03 12.94 42.81
N ALA A 134 11.25 12.04 42.22
CA ALA A 134 11.73 11.01 41.32
C ALA A 134 12.31 11.64 40.03
N PRO A 135 13.63 11.58 39.76
CA PRO A 135 14.20 12.25 38.60
C PRO A 135 13.87 11.55 37.26
N GLU A 136 13.93 10.22 37.23
CA GLU A 136 13.70 9.41 36.02
C GLU A 136 13.23 7.98 36.40
N THR A 137 12.97 7.11 35.41
CA THR A 137 12.61 5.71 35.66
C THR A 137 13.72 4.94 36.38
N GLY A 138 13.35 4.01 37.24
CA GLY A 138 14.32 3.21 38.00
C GLY A 138 13.76 2.62 39.28
N PHE A 139 14.54 1.73 39.88
CA PHE A 139 14.37 1.28 41.25
C PHE A 139 15.11 2.25 42.19
N TYR A 140 14.44 2.61 43.28
CA TYR A 140 14.92 3.57 44.28
C TYR A 140 14.81 2.95 45.67
N THR A 141 15.92 2.82 46.38
CA THR A 141 15.97 2.18 47.70
C THR A 141 16.52 3.14 48.76
N TRP A 142 15.81 3.22 49.89
CA TRP A 142 16.22 4.02 51.03
C TRP A 142 17.22 3.27 51.90
N VAL A 143 18.21 3.98 52.44
CA VAL A 143 19.08 3.51 53.53
C VAL A 143 19.15 4.61 54.58
N TRP A 144 18.83 4.25 55.82
CA TRP A 144 18.86 5.18 56.95
C TRP A 144 20.02 4.91 57.88
N GLN A 145 20.63 5.98 58.38
CA GLN A 145 21.72 5.93 59.33
C GLN A 145 21.47 6.85 60.51
N ILE A 146 21.82 6.40 61.71
CA ILE A 146 21.99 7.25 62.90
C ILE A 146 23.47 7.19 63.24
N ASP A 147 24.21 8.26 62.95
CA ASP A 147 25.59 8.39 63.40
C ASP A 147 25.61 8.99 64.81
N LYS A 148 26.06 8.19 65.79
CA LYS A 148 26.20 8.62 67.18
C LYS A 148 27.12 9.82 67.32
N THR A 149 28.22 9.85 66.57
CA THR A 149 29.23 10.93 66.66
C THR A 149 28.71 12.25 66.10
N ALA A 150 27.75 12.18 65.16
CA ALA A 150 27.09 13.34 64.57
C ALA A 150 25.99 13.94 65.46
N GLN A 151 25.59 13.30 66.57
CA GLN A 151 24.52 13.80 67.46
C GLN A 151 24.96 14.93 68.40
N GLY A 152 26.19 15.43 68.29
CA GLY A 152 26.72 16.50 69.14
C GLY A 152 26.62 16.16 70.64
N SER A 153 26.04 17.06 71.44
CA SER A 153 25.88 16.84 72.89
C SER A 153 24.96 15.68 73.24
N ASN A 154 24.11 15.22 72.31
CA ASN A 154 23.17 14.12 72.53
C ASN A 154 23.83 12.75 72.33
N ALA A 155 25.03 12.68 71.75
CA ALA A 155 25.78 11.44 71.50
C ALA A 155 25.96 10.59 72.76
N LYS A 156 26.08 11.22 73.94
CA LYS A 156 26.21 10.55 75.24
C LYS A 156 24.98 9.74 75.67
N TYR A 157 23.82 9.99 75.05
CA TYR A 157 22.58 9.28 75.34
C TYR A 157 22.34 8.09 74.40
N LEU A 158 23.11 7.95 73.32
CA LEU A 158 23.01 6.80 72.41
C LEU A 158 24.01 5.71 72.79
N THR A 159 23.58 4.45 72.75
CA THR A 159 24.48 3.32 72.93
C THR A 159 25.48 3.22 71.77
N ASP A 160 25.01 3.17 70.53
CA ASP A 160 25.85 3.07 69.33
C ASP A 160 25.17 3.72 68.10
N SER A 161 25.88 3.78 66.98
CA SER A 161 25.33 4.12 65.66
C SER A 161 24.42 3.01 65.13
N PHE A 162 23.53 3.36 64.20
CA PHE A 162 22.65 2.43 63.49
C PHE A 162 22.77 2.65 61.97
N THR A 163 22.65 1.59 61.18
CA THR A 163 22.58 1.66 59.71
C THR A 163 21.62 0.59 59.20
N ASP A 164 20.68 0.98 58.35
CA ASP A 164 19.75 0.06 57.69
C ASP A 164 20.43 -0.67 56.53
N ARG A 165 19.81 -1.75 56.06
CA ARG A 165 20.34 -2.53 54.93
C ARG A 165 19.97 -1.87 53.60
N PHE A 166 20.75 -2.17 52.57
CA PHE A 166 20.51 -1.72 51.21
C PHE A 166 19.67 -2.75 50.44
N GLY A 167 18.76 -2.26 49.58
CA GLY A 167 18.15 -3.07 48.52
C GLY A 167 17.02 -4.00 48.96
N ARG A 168 16.42 -3.78 50.14
CA ARG A 168 15.23 -4.53 50.56
C ARG A 168 14.02 -4.19 49.71
N VAL A 169 13.29 -5.22 49.29
CA VAL A 169 12.09 -5.05 48.44
C VAL A 169 11.01 -4.19 49.10
N ALA A 170 10.85 -4.30 50.42
CA ALA A 170 9.89 -3.48 51.18
C ALA A 170 10.28 -1.99 51.22
N GLU A 171 11.54 -1.68 50.97
CA GLU A 171 12.17 -0.35 51.06
C GLU A 171 12.53 0.18 49.66
N THR A 172 12.04 -0.48 48.61
CA THR A 172 12.29 -0.11 47.22
C THR A 172 11.02 0.38 46.53
N SER A 173 11.06 1.60 46.03
CA SER A 173 10.06 2.15 45.12
C SER A 173 10.51 1.94 43.68
N VAL A 174 9.56 1.80 42.77
CA VAL A 174 9.77 1.67 41.34
C VAL A 174 9.15 2.87 40.65
N VAL A 175 9.94 3.56 39.86
CA VAL A 175 9.46 4.55 38.91
C VAL A 175 9.33 3.86 37.55
N PRO A 176 8.10 3.69 37.00
CA PRO A 176 7.88 2.98 35.75
C PRO A 176 8.58 3.62 34.55
N PHE A 177 9.02 2.79 33.59
CA PHE A 177 9.58 3.28 32.33
C PHE A 177 8.47 3.54 31.30
N GLN A 178 8.72 4.45 30.36
CA GLN A 178 7.80 4.82 29.30
C GLN A 178 8.35 4.29 27.96
N PRO A 179 7.81 3.18 27.43
CA PRO A 179 8.20 2.68 26.11
C PRO A 179 7.63 3.58 25.00
N GLU A 180 8.40 3.71 23.92
CA GLU A 180 8.05 4.36 22.66
C GLU A 180 8.76 3.63 21.51
N ALA A 181 8.22 3.74 20.29
CA ALA A 181 8.89 3.31 19.08
C ALA A 181 8.89 4.43 18.03
N VAL A 182 9.88 4.39 17.15
CA VAL A 182 9.81 5.05 15.83
C VAL A 182 9.77 3.94 14.78
N SER A 183 9.02 4.10 13.70
CA SER A 183 8.92 3.06 12.68
C SER A 183 9.33 3.51 11.28
N LYS A 184 9.44 2.53 10.37
CA LYS A 184 9.80 2.74 8.98
C LYS A 184 9.32 1.56 8.14
N ALA A 185 8.38 1.86 7.25
CA ALA A 185 7.85 0.94 6.25
C ALA A 185 8.98 0.30 5.42
N ASN A 186 8.87 -1.01 5.16
CA ASN A 186 9.90 -1.76 4.43
C ASN A 186 10.03 -1.37 2.94
N GLY A 187 9.05 -0.64 2.38
CA GLY A 187 9.06 -0.17 0.99
C GLY A 187 8.22 1.08 0.80
N ARG A 188 8.73 2.10 0.10
CA ARG A 188 7.96 3.32 -0.18
C ARG A 188 6.90 3.12 -1.25
N LEU A 189 7.24 2.38 -2.32
CA LEU A 189 6.37 2.07 -3.46
C LEU A 189 6.18 0.56 -3.53
N VAL A 190 4.94 0.13 -3.51
CA VAL A 190 4.52 -1.29 -3.57
C VAL A 190 3.39 -1.44 -4.58
N VAL A 191 2.96 -2.66 -4.85
CA VAL A 191 1.81 -2.94 -5.73
C VAL A 191 0.76 -3.80 -5.00
N PRO A 192 -0.50 -3.80 -5.46
CA PRO A 192 -1.53 -4.65 -4.87
C PRO A 192 -1.10 -6.12 -4.75
N GLY A 193 -1.34 -6.72 -3.58
CA GLY A 193 -0.95 -8.10 -3.29
C GLY A 193 0.46 -8.27 -2.72
N ASP A 194 1.29 -7.23 -2.65
CA ASP A 194 2.60 -7.30 -1.96
C ASP A 194 2.42 -7.54 -0.45
N GLU A 195 3.33 -8.32 0.15
CA GLU A 195 3.46 -8.45 1.59
C GLU A 195 4.39 -7.36 2.14
N VAL A 196 3.85 -6.46 2.97
CA VAL A 196 4.60 -5.35 3.57
C VAL A 196 4.81 -5.55 5.07
N THR A 197 5.96 -5.10 5.55
CA THR A 197 6.34 -5.11 6.96
C THR A 197 6.76 -3.71 7.39
N ASP A 198 6.87 -3.53 8.70
CA ASP A 198 7.39 -2.32 9.30
C ASP A 198 8.58 -2.65 10.23
N THR A 199 9.55 -1.74 10.28
CA THR A 199 10.72 -1.85 11.16
C THR A 199 10.59 -0.83 12.28
N ILE A 200 10.42 -1.30 13.51
CA ILE A 200 10.29 -0.46 14.70
C ILE A 200 11.60 -0.41 15.49
N THR A 201 12.04 0.77 15.89
CA THR A 201 13.12 0.97 16.86
C THR A 201 12.53 1.42 18.18
N VAL A 202 12.57 0.54 19.17
CA VAL A 202 11.93 0.67 20.48
C VAL A 202 12.93 1.21 21.50
N SER A 203 12.50 2.16 22.33
CA SER A 203 13.30 2.78 23.38
C SER A 203 12.44 3.22 24.57
N SER A 204 13.05 3.81 25.60
CA SER A 204 12.31 4.46 26.68
C SER A 204 12.60 5.96 26.75
N THR A 205 11.55 6.77 26.93
CA THR A 205 11.62 8.23 26.89
C THR A 205 11.93 8.89 28.22
N ASN A 206 11.81 8.16 29.33
CA ASN A 206 11.95 8.69 30.68
C ASN A 206 13.08 8.02 31.49
N GLY A 207 14.08 7.43 30.80
CA GLY A 207 15.30 6.86 31.36
C GLY A 207 15.54 5.42 30.90
N ALA A 208 16.14 4.57 31.74
CA ALA A 208 16.50 3.20 31.38
C ALA A 208 15.28 2.25 31.29
N TRP A 209 15.34 1.32 30.34
CA TRP A 209 14.39 0.21 30.27
C TRP A 209 14.63 -0.75 31.43
N LEU A 210 13.60 -0.96 32.26
CA LEU A 210 13.76 -1.73 33.49
C LEU A 210 13.94 -3.23 33.23
N LYS A 211 14.65 -3.87 34.16
CA LYS A 211 14.94 -5.30 34.14
C LYS A 211 14.36 -6.01 35.35
N GLN A 212 14.13 -7.30 35.18
CA GLN A 212 13.81 -8.23 36.24
C GLN A 212 14.59 -9.52 36.02
N ASN A 213 15.29 -9.98 37.06
CA ASN A 213 16.16 -11.16 37.00
C ASN A 213 17.25 -11.07 35.90
N GLY A 214 17.82 -9.88 35.69
CA GLY A 214 18.85 -9.63 34.68
C GLY A 214 18.35 -9.51 33.24
N GLU A 215 17.05 -9.74 32.98
CA GLU A 215 16.42 -9.59 31.66
C GLU A 215 15.55 -8.34 31.60
N TYR A 216 15.47 -7.69 30.44
CA TYR A 216 14.55 -6.56 30.27
C TYR A 216 13.09 -7.01 30.40
N ILE A 217 12.29 -6.17 31.04
CA ILE A 217 10.84 -6.41 31.14
C ILE A 217 10.24 -6.33 29.72
N PRO A 218 9.59 -7.39 29.21
CA PRO A 218 9.09 -7.41 27.84
C PRO A 218 7.87 -6.49 27.69
N VAL A 219 7.78 -5.78 26.57
CA VAL A 219 6.64 -4.92 26.21
C VAL A 219 6.07 -5.38 24.88
N VAL A 220 4.76 -5.57 24.83
CA VAL A 220 4.02 -5.87 23.59
C VAL A 220 3.63 -4.56 22.91
N LEU A 221 4.08 -4.37 21.68
CA LEU A 221 3.65 -3.29 20.79
C LEU A 221 2.65 -3.86 19.79
N GLU A 222 1.56 -3.13 19.56
CA GLU A 222 0.55 -3.43 18.55
C GLU A 222 0.72 -2.47 17.38
N GLY A 223 0.88 -2.99 16.17
CA GLY A 223 0.98 -2.21 14.94
C GLY A 223 -0.22 -2.49 14.05
N THR A 224 -0.96 -1.45 13.68
CA THR A 224 -2.09 -1.57 12.75
C THR A 224 -1.74 -0.84 11.46
N ALA A 225 -1.83 -1.56 10.33
CA ALA A 225 -1.76 -0.95 9.01
C ALA A 225 -3.16 -0.46 8.59
N TYR A 226 -3.27 0.80 8.21
CA TYR A 226 -4.53 1.42 7.79
C TYR A 226 -4.48 1.80 6.32
N GLN A 227 -5.50 1.41 5.56
CA GLN A 227 -5.79 2.02 4.27
C GLN A 227 -6.20 3.48 4.49
N VAL A 228 -5.47 4.37 3.83
CA VAL A 228 -5.71 5.80 3.85
C VAL A 228 -6.94 6.11 2.98
N PRO A 229 -7.87 6.97 3.47
CA PRO A 229 -9.04 7.36 2.69
C PRO A 229 -8.68 8.16 1.44
N GLY A 230 -9.36 7.86 0.32
CA GLY A 230 -9.21 8.59 -0.92
C GLY A 230 -7.92 8.24 -1.68
N THR A 231 -7.44 9.18 -2.48
CA THR A 231 -6.34 8.96 -3.45
C THR A 231 -5.07 9.77 -3.15
N LEU A 232 -5.10 10.62 -2.11
CA LEU A 232 -3.98 11.46 -1.72
C LEU A 232 -3.20 10.82 -0.57
N PRO A 233 -1.90 11.15 -0.42
CA PRO A 233 -1.13 10.75 0.76
C PRO A 233 -1.84 11.18 2.07
N PRO A 234 -1.64 10.44 3.17
CA PRO A 234 -2.22 10.79 4.45
C PRO A 234 -1.63 12.11 4.97
N VAL A 235 -2.46 12.90 5.65
CA VAL A 235 -1.98 14.06 6.41
C VAL A 235 -1.60 13.59 7.81
N GLU A 236 -0.37 13.92 8.23
CA GLU A 236 0.13 13.51 9.53
C GLU A 236 -0.72 14.09 10.68
N GLY A 237 -1.14 13.24 11.61
CA GLY A 237 -2.06 13.62 12.68
C GLY A 237 -1.89 12.80 13.96
N ALA A 238 -2.27 13.38 15.09
CA ALA A 238 -2.17 12.69 16.39
C ALA A 238 -3.21 11.58 16.60
N ARG A 239 -4.15 11.38 15.67
CA ARG A 239 -5.21 10.37 15.76
C ARG A 239 -5.46 9.78 14.39
N VAL A 240 -5.84 8.50 14.39
CA VAL A 240 -6.33 7.81 13.19
C VAL A 240 -7.68 8.42 12.76
N PRO A 241 -7.84 8.84 11.49
CA PRO A 241 -9.13 9.28 10.95
C PRO A 241 -10.21 8.20 11.08
N ALA A 242 -11.47 8.60 11.28
CA ALA A 242 -12.57 7.66 11.49
C ALA A 242 -12.93 6.82 10.25
N ASP A 243 -12.58 7.32 9.07
CA ASP A 243 -12.78 6.69 7.76
C ASP A 243 -11.55 5.90 7.28
N ALA A 244 -10.43 5.92 8.02
CA ALA A 244 -9.29 5.05 7.75
C ALA A 244 -9.66 3.59 8.06
N VAL A 245 -9.38 2.68 7.13
CA VAL A 245 -9.82 1.28 7.24
C VAL A 245 -8.65 0.41 7.74
N PRO A 246 -8.76 -0.28 8.88
CA PRO A 246 -7.71 -1.18 9.34
C PRO A 246 -7.63 -2.41 8.44
N LEU A 247 -6.44 -2.67 7.88
CA LEU A 247 -6.16 -3.85 7.06
C LEU A 247 -5.78 -5.06 7.92
N GLY A 248 -5.09 -4.81 9.02
CA GLY A 248 -4.69 -5.84 9.97
C GLY A 248 -3.94 -5.24 11.15
N THR A 249 -3.96 -5.95 12.27
CA THR A 249 -3.14 -5.61 13.45
C THR A 249 -2.20 -6.76 13.73
N VAL A 250 -0.93 -6.42 13.90
CA VAL A 250 0.15 -7.35 14.26
C VAL A 250 0.74 -6.94 15.60
N THR A 251 1.42 -7.89 16.25
CA THR A 251 2.06 -7.65 17.55
C THR A 251 3.55 -7.95 17.47
N VAL A 252 4.35 -7.12 18.13
CA VAL A 252 5.79 -7.33 18.34
C VAL A 252 6.08 -7.25 19.83
N THR A 253 6.74 -8.28 20.38
CA THR A 253 7.18 -8.26 21.78
C THR A 253 8.63 -7.80 21.83
N ALA A 254 8.86 -6.57 22.29
CA ALA A 254 10.19 -6.04 22.55
C ALA A 254 10.72 -6.59 23.87
N THR A 255 11.84 -7.32 23.80
CA THR A 255 12.58 -7.85 24.95
C THR A 255 13.68 -6.90 25.43
N GLY A 256 13.47 -5.59 25.24
CA GLY A 256 14.39 -4.51 25.56
C GLY A 256 14.43 -3.44 24.45
N PRO A 257 15.25 -2.37 24.64
CA PRO A 257 15.49 -1.40 23.59
C PRO A 257 16.20 -2.04 22.41
N GLY A 258 15.77 -1.71 21.19
CA GLY A 258 16.33 -2.33 19.99
C GLY A 258 15.45 -2.17 18.77
N THR A 259 15.88 -2.78 17.66
CA THR A 259 15.13 -2.79 16.41
C THR A 259 14.45 -4.14 16.21
N TYR A 260 13.19 -4.09 15.79
CA TYR A 260 12.34 -5.25 15.55
C TYR A 260 11.61 -5.08 14.21
N THR A 261 11.22 -6.18 13.59
CA THR A 261 10.41 -6.16 12.36
C THR A 261 9.06 -6.79 12.63
N SER A 262 8.00 -6.17 12.13
CA SER A 262 6.65 -6.67 12.25
C SER A 262 6.45 -7.94 11.41
N PRO A 263 5.47 -8.78 11.77
CA PRO A 263 4.86 -9.70 10.80
C PRO A 263 4.34 -8.93 9.57
N ALA A 264 4.25 -9.61 8.44
CA ALA A 264 3.80 -9.00 7.19
C ALA A 264 2.27 -8.90 7.11
N ILE A 265 1.79 -7.92 6.35
CA ILE A 265 0.39 -7.74 5.93
C ILE A 265 0.36 -7.60 4.41
N THR A 266 -0.62 -8.21 3.76
CA THR A 266 -0.85 -8.04 2.32
C THR A 266 -1.58 -6.72 2.05
N VAL A 267 -1.07 -5.89 1.15
CA VAL A 267 -1.71 -4.62 0.77
C VAL A 267 -2.85 -4.83 -0.25
N PRO A 268 -3.93 -4.02 -0.20
CA PRO A 268 -5.11 -4.18 -1.03
C PRO A 268 -4.91 -3.51 -2.40
N ASP A 269 -5.98 -3.01 -3.02
CA ASP A 269 -5.95 -2.21 -4.24
C ASP A 269 -5.17 -0.88 -4.05
N GLY A 270 -5.03 -0.13 -5.15
CA GLY A 270 -4.24 1.10 -5.19
C GLY A 270 -4.67 2.16 -4.15
N GLY A 271 -3.70 2.90 -3.62
CA GLY A 271 -3.89 3.92 -2.60
C GLY A 271 -2.69 4.06 -1.68
N PHE A 272 -2.89 4.53 -0.45
CA PHE A 272 -1.83 4.63 0.55
C PHE A 272 -2.15 3.76 1.76
N VAL A 273 -1.13 3.18 2.37
CA VAL A 273 -1.23 2.38 3.59
C VAL A 273 -0.23 2.91 4.61
N THR A 274 -0.69 3.35 5.78
CA THR A 274 0.17 3.87 6.85
C THR A 274 0.12 2.95 8.07
N TRP A 275 1.27 2.72 8.68
CA TRP A 275 1.35 2.06 9.98
C TRP A 275 1.04 3.03 11.12
N VAL A 276 0.47 2.51 12.20
CA VAL A 276 0.36 3.19 13.49
C VAL A 276 0.65 2.17 14.58
N TRP A 277 1.63 2.48 15.42
CA TRP A 277 2.02 1.65 16.56
C TRP A 277 1.44 2.16 17.86
N GLN A 278 1.24 1.25 18.81
CA GLN A 278 0.79 1.60 20.15
C GLN A 278 1.30 0.62 21.20
N VAL A 279 1.38 1.11 22.43
CA VAL A 279 1.52 0.33 23.66
C VAL A 279 0.28 0.61 24.50
N ARG A 280 -0.51 -0.42 24.76
CA ARG A 280 -1.65 -0.34 25.70
C ARG A 280 -1.30 -1.07 26.99
N LYS A 281 -1.25 -0.37 28.12
CA LYS A 281 -0.95 -0.94 29.44
C LYS A 281 -1.92 -2.06 29.81
N THR A 282 -3.19 -1.92 29.47
CA THR A 282 -4.21 -2.95 29.75
C THR A 282 -4.01 -4.23 28.93
N ALA A 283 -3.36 -4.16 27.77
CA ALA A 283 -3.05 -5.32 26.92
C ALA A 283 -1.77 -6.06 27.35
N GLN A 284 -0.95 -5.45 28.21
CA GLN A 284 0.27 -6.08 28.69
C GLN A 284 -0.02 -7.22 29.68
N PRO A 285 0.91 -8.19 29.85
CA PRO A 285 0.84 -9.16 30.93
C PRO A 285 0.63 -8.46 32.28
N GLU A 286 -0.23 -9.01 33.13
CA GLU A 286 -0.66 -8.36 34.38
C GLU A 286 0.52 -7.90 35.26
N TRP A 287 1.58 -8.71 35.32
CA TRP A 287 2.77 -8.40 36.11
C TRP A 287 3.64 -7.28 35.52
N VAL A 288 3.56 -7.03 34.21
CA VAL A 288 4.32 -5.98 33.50
C VAL A 288 3.65 -4.61 33.67
N ARG A 289 2.31 -4.55 33.72
CA ARG A 289 1.53 -3.29 33.73
C ARG A 289 2.02 -2.24 34.73
N PRO A 290 2.42 -2.59 35.96
CA PRO A 290 2.91 -1.62 36.94
C PRO A 290 4.25 -0.96 36.56
N PHE A 291 5.06 -1.60 35.71
CA PHE A 291 6.38 -1.11 35.28
C PHE A 291 6.34 -0.19 34.07
N ILE A 292 5.17 -0.03 33.45
CA ILE A 292 4.96 0.90 32.33
C ILE A 292 4.27 2.16 32.84
N ALA A 293 4.78 3.33 32.50
CA ALA A 293 4.24 4.61 32.99
C ALA A 293 2.83 4.90 32.44
N ALA A 294 2.68 4.98 31.11
CA ALA A 294 1.41 5.25 30.44
C ALA A 294 1.26 4.48 29.11
N ASP A 295 0.06 4.52 28.55
CA ASP A 295 -0.18 4.12 27.17
C ASP A 295 0.60 5.05 26.22
N TRP A 296 1.01 4.51 25.08
CA TRP A 296 1.65 5.25 24.00
C TRP A 296 1.00 4.89 22.67
N GLN A 297 0.93 5.86 21.76
CA GLN A 297 0.47 5.66 20.40
C GLN A 297 1.25 6.61 19.50
N ASP A 298 1.70 6.08 18.37
CA ASP A 298 2.34 6.83 17.32
C ASP A 298 1.34 7.70 16.53
N ARG A 299 1.84 8.66 15.77
CA ARG A 299 1.03 9.52 14.93
C ARG A 299 0.61 8.77 13.67
N TYR A 300 -0.56 9.12 13.16
CA TYR A 300 -1.06 8.61 11.89
C TYR A 300 -0.41 9.35 10.72
N GLY A 301 -0.13 8.66 9.62
CA GLY A 301 0.23 9.29 8.35
C GLY A 301 1.66 9.81 8.30
N ILE A 302 2.57 9.24 9.08
CA ILE A 302 4.00 9.56 8.99
C ILE A 302 4.52 9.03 7.65
N ASN A 303 5.14 9.90 6.85
CA ASN A 303 5.55 9.58 5.48
C ASN A 303 6.47 8.35 5.37
N VAL A 304 7.43 8.20 6.27
CA VAL A 304 8.36 7.05 6.26
C VAL A 304 7.73 5.74 6.75
N GLU A 305 6.51 5.82 7.30
CA GLU A 305 5.70 4.69 7.77
C GLU A 305 4.54 4.40 6.80
N THR A 306 4.53 5.09 5.65
CA THR A 306 3.48 5.01 4.64
C THR A 306 4.00 4.38 3.36
N HIS A 307 3.26 3.39 2.85
CA HIS A 307 3.41 2.80 1.54
C HIS A 307 2.48 3.50 0.55
N SER A 308 2.96 3.77 -0.67
CA SER A 308 2.09 3.98 -1.83
C SER A 308 1.89 2.66 -2.56
N VAL A 309 0.67 2.13 -2.50
CA VAL A 309 0.23 0.98 -3.26
C VAL A 309 -0.16 1.46 -4.65
N ARG A 310 0.72 1.25 -5.63
CA ARG A 310 0.57 1.88 -6.94
C ARG A 310 -0.56 1.26 -7.74
N TRP A 311 -1.44 2.10 -8.26
CA TRP A 311 -2.58 1.72 -9.08
C TRP A 311 -2.11 1.02 -10.37
N PRO A 312 -2.62 -0.18 -10.68
CA PRO A 312 -2.36 -0.82 -11.96
C PRO A 312 -3.18 -0.15 -13.07
N LEU A 313 -2.61 -0.06 -14.27
CA LEU A 313 -3.30 0.45 -15.46
C LEU A 313 -3.82 -0.70 -16.32
N THR A 314 -4.96 -0.47 -16.97
CA THR A 314 -5.43 -1.29 -18.09
C THR A 314 -5.73 -0.37 -19.26
N ILE A 315 -4.97 -0.53 -20.34
CA ILE A 315 -5.12 0.22 -21.58
C ILE A 315 -5.38 -0.77 -22.71
N THR A 316 -6.47 -0.55 -23.44
CA THR A 316 -6.83 -1.31 -24.65
C THR A 316 -6.96 -0.35 -25.80
N SER A 317 -6.47 -0.72 -26.99
CA SER A 317 -6.54 0.13 -28.16
C SER A 317 -6.78 -0.70 -29.43
N GLU A 318 -7.31 -0.04 -30.47
CA GLU A 318 -7.83 -0.69 -31.67
C GLU A 318 -7.68 0.25 -32.87
N VAL A 319 -6.73 -0.06 -33.73
CA VAL A 319 -6.51 0.64 -34.99
C VAL A 319 -7.71 0.40 -35.90
N ARG A 320 -8.27 1.49 -36.45
CA ARG A 320 -9.51 1.42 -37.22
C ARG A 320 -9.32 0.85 -38.62
N GLU A 321 -8.15 1.04 -39.20
CA GLU A 321 -7.83 0.60 -40.56
C GLU A 321 -6.70 -0.43 -40.56
N TYR A 322 -6.99 -1.65 -41.03
CA TYR A 322 -5.96 -2.66 -41.22
C TYR A 322 -5.04 -2.34 -42.41
N ASN A 323 -5.56 -1.70 -43.46
CA ASN A 323 -4.79 -1.26 -44.62
C ASN A 323 -4.91 0.25 -44.78
N VAL A 324 -3.77 0.95 -44.80
CA VAL A 324 -3.70 2.40 -44.99
C VAL A 324 -2.93 2.67 -46.28
N HIS A 325 -3.46 3.54 -47.13
CA HIS A 325 -2.74 3.95 -48.34
C HIS A 325 -1.46 4.73 -47.95
N GLU A 326 -0.42 4.65 -48.78
CA GLU A 326 0.74 5.55 -48.69
C GLU A 326 0.26 7.02 -48.73
N ASP A 327 0.82 7.86 -47.87
CA ASP A 327 0.36 9.25 -47.58
C ASP A 327 -1.09 9.36 -47.05
N GLY A 328 -1.73 8.22 -46.80
CA GLY A 328 -3.00 8.09 -46.14
C GLY A 328 -2.93 8.46 -44.66
N ARG A 329 -4.05 8.26 -43.96
CA ARG A 329 -4.17 8.60 -42.56
C ARG A 329 -4.66 7.39 -41.79
N ALA A 330 -3.95 7.04 -40.72
CA ALA A 330 -4.35 6.00 -39.79
C ALA A 330 -5.02 6.64 -38.57
N PHE A 331 -5.99 5.92 -38.00
CA PHE A 331 -6.72 6.34 -36.82
C PHE A 331 -6.75 5.22 -35.78
N ASP A 332 -6.76 5.60 -34.52
CA ASP A 332 -6.78 4.66 -33.41
C ASP A 332 -7.63 5.18 -32.25
N ARG A 333 -8.25 4.26 -31.51
CA ARG A 333 -9.11 4.54 -30.37
C ARG A 333 -8.61 3.79 -29.14
N ILE A 334 -8.11 4.55 -28.18
CA ILE A 334 -7.52 4.04 -26.95
C ILE A 334 -8.49 4.22 -25.78
N THR A 335 -8.73 3.17 -25.01
CA THR A 335 -9.46 3.21 -23.74
C THR A 335 -8.50 3.00 -22.59
N VAL A 336 -8.45 3.97 -21.67
CA VAL A 336 -7.55 3.99 -20.52
C VAL A 336 -8.37 3.86 -19.24
N THR A 337 -7.98 2.91 -18.37
CA THR A 337 -8.59 2.70 -17.06
C THR A 337 -7.52 2.40 -15.99
N GLY A 338 -7.86 2.58 -14.72
CA GLY A 338 -6.99 2.26 -13.58
C GLY A 338 -6.26 3.45 -12.94
N PHE A 339 -6.29 4.65 -13.53
CA PHE A 339 -5.78 5.84 -12.83
C PHE A 339 -6.66 6.19 -11.61
N PRO A 340 -6.10 6.73 -10.51
CA PRO A 340 -6.93 7.32 -9.46
C PRO A 340 -7.72 8.51 -10.02
N ASP A 341 -8.93 8.76 -9.49
CA ASP A 341 -9.89 9.72 -10.05
C ASP A 341 -9.34 11.15 -10.24
N ASN A 342 -8.42 11.56 -9.37
CA ASN A 342 -7.80 12.89 -9.40
C ASN A 342 -6.49 12.94 -10.22
N HIS A 343 -6.13 11.89 -10.96
CA HIS A 343 -4.95 11.92 -11.82
C HIS A 343 -5.25 12.72 -13.11
N PRO A 344 -4.32 13.56 -13.62
CA PRO A 344 -2.95 13.79 -13.16
C PRO A 344 -2.79 15.07 -12.32
N GLU A 345 -3.72 15.39 -11.43
CA GLU A 345 -3.80 16.70 -10.77
C GLU A 345 -2.91 16.82 -9.54
N PHE A 346 -2.40 15.71 -8.98
CA PHE A 346 -1.54 15.76 -7.79
C PHE A 346 -0.19 16.39 -8.13
N THR A 347 0.17 17.43 -7.39
CA THR A 347 1.39 18.23 -7.61
C THR A 347 2.58 17.77 -6.76
N GLY A 348 2.41 16.72 -5.95
CA GLY A 348 3.35 16.33 -4.92
C GLY A 348 3.21 17.17 -3.64
N ASP A 349 3.77 16.66 -2.55
CA ASP A 349 3.78 17.31 -1.22
C ASP A 349 5.19 17.50 -0.65
N GLY A 350 6.22 17.25 -1.46
CA GLY A 350 7.63 17.32 -1.09
C GLY A 350 8.23 15.96 -0.71
N TYR A 351 7.43 15.02 -0.20
CA TYR A 351 7.86 13.63 0.00
C TYR A 351 7.39 12.73 -1.14
N TRP A 352 6.11 12.84 -1.51
CA TRP A 352 5.52 12.19 -2.66
C TRP A 352 5.60 13.10 -3.88
N GLY A 353 6.04 12.53 -5.00
CA GLY A 353 6.23 13.22 -6.27
C GLY A 353 4.91 13.55 -6.96
N PRO A 354 4.92 14.55 -7.87
CA PRO A 354 3.76 14.87 -8.68
C PRO A 354 3.39 13.73 -9.63
N ASP A 355 2.12 13.67 -10.02
CA ASP A 355 1.66 12.77 -11.06
C ASP A 355 2.33 13.06 -12.40
N THR A 356 2.64 12.00 -13.15
CA THR A 356 3.04 12.11 -14.55
C THR A 356 1.83 12.57 -15.38
N LYS A 357 2.00 13.61 -16.22
CA LYS A 357 0.84 14.28 -16.86
C LYS A 357 0.31 13.60 -18.11
N THR A 358 1.13 12.82 -18.80
CA THR A 358 0.81 12.30 -20.13
C THR A 358 1.15 10.82 -20.29
N LEU A 359 0.39 10.17 -21.18
CA LEU A 359 0.72 8.90 -21.82
C LEU A 359 1.40 9.21 -23.15
N THR A 360 2.31 8.35 -23.60
CA THR A 360 2.95 8.49 -24.91
C THR A 360 2.57 7.31 -25.80
N HIS A 361 1.94 7.60 -26.94
CA HIS A 361 1.63 6.66 -28.02
C HIS A 361 2.68 6.82 -29.11
N THR A 362 3.56 5.83 -29.27
CA THR A 362 4.59 5.84 -30.31
C THR A 362 4.16 4.92 -31.44
N VAL A 363 4.11 5.45 -32.66
CA VAL A 363 3.87 4.65 -33.87
C VAL A 363 5.23 4.22 -34.40
N TYR A 364 5.52 2.93 -34.31
CA TYR A 364 6.74 2.32 -34.84
C TYR A 364 6.50 1.77 -36.24
N GLY A 365 7.53 1.84 -37.10
CA GLY A 365 7.51 1.32 -38.45
C GLY A 365 8.18 2.26 -39.48
N PRO A 366 8.37 1.80 -40.72
CA PRO A 366 7.87 0.52 -41.25
C PRO A 366 8.70 -0.71 -40.83
N PHE A 367 8.02 -1.84 -40.66
CA PHE A 367 8.60 -3.19 -40.57
C PHE A 367 8.29 -3.98 -41.84
N ASN A 368 9.20 -4.88 -42.24
CA ASN A 368 9.05 -5.61 -43.51
C ASN A 368 7.97 -6.70 -43.43
N THR A 369 7.87 -7.38 -42.29
CA THR A 369 6.92 -8.47 -42.07
C THR A 369 6.19 -8.29 -40.74
N ASP A 370 4.97 -8.81 -40.66
CA ASP A 370 4.17 -8.85 -39.42
C ASP A 370 4.76 -9.80 -38.38
N THR A 371 5.60 -10.74 -38.81
CA THR A 371 6.35 -11.65 -37.93
C THR A 371 7.43 -10.96 -37.10
N ASP A 372 7.86 -9.76 -37.49
CA ASP A 372 8.83 -8.95 -36.73
C ASP A 372 8.17 -8.28 -35.51
N LEU A 373 6.84 -8.22 -35.48
CA LEU A 373 6.05 -7.57 -34.43
C LEU A 373 5.71 -8.58 -33.34
N THR A 374 6.63 -8.76 -32.40
CA THR A 374 6.55 -9.67 -31.26
C THR A 374 6.76 -8.93 -29.95
N ASP A 375 6.35 -9.52 -28.82
CA ASP A 375 6.48 -8.91 -27.48
C ASP A 375 7.93 -8.58 -27.10
N ASP A 376 8.91 -9.28 -27.69
CA ASP A 376 10.35 -9.11 -27.45
C ASP A 376 11.01 -8.12 -28.43
N LEU A 377 10.26 -7.43 -29.28
CA LEU A 377 10.77 -6.41 -30.19
C LEU A 377 11.52 -5.30 -29.43
N ASP A 378 12.78 -5.05 -29.80
CA ASP A 378 13.58 -3.97 -29.23
C ASP A 378 13.11 -2.59 -29.75
N LEU A 379 12.24 -1.96 -28.97
CA LEU A 379 11.72 -0.63 -29.27
C LEU A 379 12.76 0.49 -29.20
N THR A 380 13.96 0.25 -28.63
CA THR A 380 15.01 1.29 -28.53
C THR A 380 15.70 1.56 -29.86
N THR A 381 15.69 0.58 -30.76
CA THR A 381 16.28 0.65 -32.11
C THR A 381 15.24 0.66 -33.22
N ALA A 382 13.95 0.44 -32.88
CA ALA A 382 12.85 0.42 -33.83
C ALA A 382 12.63 1.77 -34.53
N PRO A 383 12.29 1.78 -35.83
CA PRO A 383 11.95 3.00 -36.56
C PRO A 383 10.72 3.67 -35.94
N VAL A 384 10.77 4.98 -35.72
CA VAL A 384 9.65 5.77 -35.19
C VAL A 384 9.08 6.64 -36.28
N LEU A 385 7.79 6.46 -36.58
CA LEU A 385 7.03 7.34 -37.46
C LEU A 385 6.64 8.64 -36.74
N THR A 386 5.98 8.52 -35.59
CA THR A 386 5.51 9.67 -34.82
C THR A 386 5.28 9.30 -33.34
N LYS A 387 5.16 10.34 -32.50
CA LYS A 387 4.80 10.25 -31.09
C LYS A 387 3.66 11.20 -30.79
N ILE A 388 2.64 10.69 -30.11
CA ILE A 388 1.44 11.43 -29.73
C ILE A 388 1.30 11.33 -28.22
N GLU A 389 0.97 12.44 -27.56
CA GLU A 389 0.71 12.46 -26.12
C GLU A 389 -0.77 12.67 -25.85
N THR A 390 -1.31 11.90 -24.92
CA THR A 390 -2.65 12.12 -24.36
C THR A 390 -2.54 12.35 -22.85
N PRO A 391 -3.52 13.00 -22.20
CA PRO A 391 -3.55 13.11 -20.76
C PRO A 391 -3.49 11.74 -20.09
N ALA A 392 -2.66 11.60 -19.06
CA ALA A 392 -2.66 10.41 -18.21
C ALA A 392 -3.90 10.44 -17.32
N LYS A 393 -5.04 10.00 -17.85
CA LYS A 393 -6.34 10.03 -17.16
C LYS A 393 -7.26 8.96 -17.74
N ASN A 394 -8.14 8.40 -16.92
CA ASN A 394 -9.16 7.47 -17.38
C ASN A 394 -10.05 8.13 -18.44
N GLY A 395 -10.30 7.42 -19.55
CA GLY A 395 -11.08 7.97 -20.66
C GLY A 395 -10.89 7.22 -21.97
N VAL A 396 -11.52 7.73 -23.01
CA VAL A 396 -11.35 7.28 -24.40
C VAL A 396 -10.67 8.38 -25.18
N TYR A 397 -9.58 8.04 -25.86
CA TYR A 397 -8.77 8.96 -26.65
C TYR A 397 -8.73 8.48 -28.09
N ASP A 398 -9.16 9.36 -28.99
CA ASP A 398 -9.08 9.15 -30.42
C ASP A 398 -7.81 9.84 -30.93
N ILE A 399 -6.84 9.07 -31.42
CA ILE A 399 -5.59 9.60 -31.98
C ILE A 399 -5.58 9.48 -33.50
N GLY A 400 -4.88 10.40 -34.15
CA GLY A 400 -4.89 10.48 -35.60
C GLY A 400 -6.08 11.23 -36.15
N TYR A 401 -6.89 11.99 -35.39
CA TYR A 401 -8.09 12.67 -35.89
C TYR A 401 -7.94 14.18 -36.16
N THR A 402 -6.94 14.82 -35.57
CA THR A 402 -6.64 16.25 -35.74
C THR A 402 -5.32 16.47 -36.46
N ASP A 403 -5.02 17.68 -36.93
CA ASP A 403 -3.72 17.92 -37.56
C ASP A 403 -2.54 17.81 -36.59
N ALA A 404 -2.79 17.96 -35.27
CA ALA A 404 -1.76 17.93 -34.24
C ALA A 404 -1.28 16.51 -33.90
N ASP A 405 -2.13 15.50 -34.08
CA ASP A 405 -1.88 14.09 -33.75
C ASP A 405 -1.92 13.20 -34.99
N ARG A 406 -1.71 13.76 -36.18
CA ARG A 406 -1.84 13.07 -37.46
C ARG A 406 -0.85 11.91 -37.58
N ILE A 407 -1.36 10.74 -37.96
CA ILE A 407 -0.56 9.55 -38.31
C ILE A 407 -0.60 9.37 -39.82
N THR A 408 0.50 9.70 -40.50
CA THR A 408 0.62 9.59 -41.95
C THR A 408 1.88 8.80 -42.31
N PRO A 409 1.74 7.51 -42.65
CA PRO A 409 2.87 6.70 -43.07
C PRO A 409 3.28 7.06 -44.51
N THR A 410 4.59 7.21 -44.74
CA THR A 410 5.16 7.57 -46.05
C THR A 410 5.93 6.43 -46.71
N GLU A 411 6.05 5.29 -46.04
CA GLU A 411 6.77 4.12 -46.53
C GLU A 411 5.92 2.86 -46.40
N PRO A 412 6.00 1.91 -47.35
CA PRO A 412 5.27 0.66 -47.26
C PRO A 412 5.87 -0.27 -46.19
N GLY A 413 5.00 -1.02 -45.53
CA GLY A 413 5.38 -1.93 -44.45
C GLY A 413 4.32 -2.00 -43.36
N TYR A 414 4.62 -2.75 -42.31
CA TYR A 414 3.80 -2.85 -41.11
C TYR A 414 4.17 -1.75 -40.12
N TYR A 415 3.16 -1.26 -39.41
CA TYR A 415 3.31 -0.29 -38.34
C TYR A 415 2.57 -0.80 -37.11
N VAL A 416 3.05 -0.44 -35.92
CA VAL A 416 2.43 -0.78 -34.64
C VAL A 416 2.39 0.43 -33.72
N ILE A 417 1.28 0.59 -33.00
CA ILE A 417 1.10 1.63 -31.98
C ILE A 417 1.43 1.03 -30.62
N VAL A 418 2.38 1.65 -29.91
CA VAL A 418 2.73 1.25 -28.55
C VAL A 418 2.45 2.41 -27.61
N THR A 419 1.57 2.18 -26.65
CA THR A 419 1.27 3.12 -25.56
C THR A 419 2.20 2.86 -24.39
N SER A 420 2.79 3.91 -23.84
CA SER A 420 3.67 3.84 -22.69
C SER A 420 3.33 4.90 -21.63
N PHE A 421 3.52 4.51 -20.38
CA PHE A 421 3.43 5.34 -19.19
C PHE A 421 4.65 5.06 -18.32
N ALA A 422 5.40 6.11 -17.96
CA ALA A 422 6.63 5.95 -17.17
C ALA A 422 6.38 5.48 -15.73
N GLY A 423 5.13 5.59 -15.25
CA GLY A 423 4.81 5.42 -13.84
C GLY A 423 5.05 6.71 -13.05
N ASP A 424 4.56 6.72 -11.82
CA ASP A 424 4.90 7.69 -10.80
C ASP A 424 4.76 7.06 -9.41
N ASP A 425 4.73 7.89 -8.37
CA ASP A 425 4.60 7.40 -7.01
C ASP A 425 3.23 6.79 -6.71
N ARG A 426 2.18 7.10 -7.48
CA ARG A 426 0.82 6.60 -7.26
C ARG A 426 0.39 5.55 -8.28
N VAL A 427 1.02 5.50 -9.46
CA VAL A 427 0.58 4.66 -10.57
C VAL A 427 1.75 3.86 -11.14
N GLN A 428 1.50 2.58 -11.43
CA GLN A 428 2.51 1.68 -11.97
C GLN A 428 2.91 2.08 -13.40
N PRO A 429 4.17 1.84 -13.82
CA PRO A 429 4.53 1.97 -15.24
C PRO A 429 3.73 1.00 -16.10
N PHE A 430 3.50 1.37 -17.35
CA PHE A 430 2.76 0.55 -18.32
C PHE A 430 3.40 0.67 -19.70
N VAL A 431 3.46 -0.44 -20.45
CA VAL A 431 3.81 -0.45 -21.87
C VAL A 431 2.91 -1.49 -22.55
N SER A 432 2.21 -1.11 -23.61
CA SER A 432 1.42 -2.06 -24.41
C SER A 432 2.33 -2.95 -25.26
N SER A 433 1.83 -4.13 -25.60
CA SER A 433 2.58 -5.09 -26.40
C SER A 433 2.75 -4.58 -27.84
N PRO A 434 3.97 -4.55 -28.41
CA PRO A 434 4.17 -4.39 -29.86
C PRO A 434 3.74 -5.64 -30.65
N GLY A 435 3.44 -6.73 -29.95
CA GLY A 435 2.85 -7.96 -30.47
C GLY A 435 1.33 -7.95 -30.54
N ASP A 436 0.62 -6.91 -30.10
CA ASP A 436 -0.84 -6.85 -30.23
C ASP A 436 -1.23 -6.69 -31.71
N ILE A 437 -2.15 -7.52 -32.20
CA ILE A 437 -2.63 -7.48 -33.59
C ILE A 437 -3.61 -6.36 -33.85
N TRP A 438 -4.30 -5.87 -32.81
CA TRP A 438 -5.27 -4.77 -32.92
C TRP A 438 -4.59 -3.42 -32.99
N GLU A 439 -3.31 -3.34 -32.61
CA GLU A 439 -2.50 -2.12 -32.64
C GLU A 439 -1.72 -1.95 -33.97
N ARG A 440 -2.03 -2.77 -34.99
CA ARG A 440 -1.25 -2.84 -36.23
C ARG A 440 -2.02 -2.34 -37.43
N PHE A 441 -1.31 -1.68 -38.34
CA PHE A 441 -1.78 -1.45 -39.70
C PHE A 441 -0.70 -1.73 -40.73
N TYR A 442 -1.12 -2.03 -41.94
CA TYR A 442 -0.25 -2.31 -43.08
C TYR A 442 -0.39 -1.21 -44.14
N VAL A 443 0.75 -0.76 -44.66
CA VAL A 443 0.82 0.15 -45.80
C VAL A 443 1.28 -0.65 -47.01
N PRO A 444 0.38 -0.94 -47.99
CA PRO A 444 0.73 -1.72 -49.15
C PRO A 444 1.84 -1.04 -49.96
N GLY A 445 2.83 -1.85 -50.36
CA GLY A 445 3.80 -1.42 -51.36
C GLY A 445 3.17 -1.14 -52.73
N PRO A 446 3.93 -0.51 -53.65
CA PRO A 446 3.44 -0.17 -54.99
C PRO A 446 3.06 -1.38 -55.85
N LYS A 447 3.37 -2.61 -55.42
CA LYS A 447 3.07 -3.88 -56.10
C LYS A 447 2.03 -4.69 -55.32
N GLN A 448 0.77 -4.57 -55.70
CA GLN A 448 -0.32 -5.40 -55.22
C GLN A 448 -0.53 -6.59 -56.18
N PRO A 449 -0.58 -7.84 -55.68
CA PRO A 449 -0.83 -9.01 -56.52
C PRO A 449 -2.21 -8.92 -57.18
N VAL A 450 -2.35 -9.57 -58.33
CA VAL A 450 -3.60 -9.54 -59.10
C VAL A 450 -4.64 -10.42 -58.44
N SER A 451 -5.85 -9.90 -58.24
CA SER A 451 -7.03 -10.65 -57.80
C SER A 451 -8.18 -10.47 -58.78
N VAL A 452 -9.08 -11.46 -58.81
CA VAL A 452 -10.29 -11.44 -59.65
C VAL A 452 -11.47 -11.85 -58.77
N ILE A 453 -12.52 -11.04 -58.78
CA ILE A 453 -13.79 -11.29 -58.07
C ILE A 453 -14.90 -11.16 -59.10
N THR A 454 -15.83 -12.10 -59.19
CA THR A 454 -16.90 -12.06 -60.19
C THR A 454 -18.29 -11.96 -59.59
N GLN A 455 -19.24 -11.60 -60.45
CA GLN A 455 -20.64 -11.52 -60.12
C GLN A 455 -21.49 -11.80 -61.36
N ALA A 456 -22.04 -13.00 -61.41
CA ALA A 456 -22.97 -13.41 -62.44
C ALA A 456 -24.33 -12.71 -62.29
N THR A 457 -25.04 -12.56 -63.41
CA THR A 457 -26.47 -12.22 -63.37
C THR A 457 -27.19 -13.29 -62.52
N PRO A 458 -27.87 -12.94 -61.42
CA PRO A 458 -28.35 -13.94 -60.46
C PRO A 458 -29.51 -14.79 -60.98
N THR A 459 -30.38 -14.23 -61.82
CA THR A 459 -31.55 -14.90 -62.39
C THR A 459 -31.81 -14.47 -63.82
N ALA A 460 -32.25 -15.41 -64.66
CA ALA A 460 -32.68 -15.13 -66.04
C ALA A 460 -33.83 -16.05 -66.48
N GLY A 461 -34.66 -15.62 -67.42
CA GLY A 461 -35.63 -16.49 -68.08
C GLY A 461 -35.02 -17.37 -69.17
N VAL A 462 -35.71 -18.43 -69.58
CA VAL A 462 -35.35 -19.19 -70.79
C VAL A 462 -35.32 -18.26 -72.00
N SER A 463 -34.25 -18.34 -72.80
CA SER A 463 -33.96 -17.47 -73.95
C SER A 463 -33.72 -15.99 -73.62
N GLU A 464 -33.72 -15.61 -72.34
CA GLU A 464 -33.25 -14.29 -71.91
C GLU A 464 -31.73 -14.25 -71.91
N GLU A 465 -31.16 -13.12 -72.31
CA GLU A 465 -29.71 -12.93 -72.27
C GLU A 465 -29.23 -12.58 -70.86
N PHE A 466 -28.15 -13.21 -70.43
CA PHE A 466 -27.47 -12.92 -69.17
C PHE A 466 -25.95 -12.92 -69.36
N ASP A 467 -25.25 -12.24 -68.46
CA ASP A 467 -23.79 -12.11 -68.45
C ASP A 467 -23.22 -12.23 -67.05
N ASP A 468 -21.90 -12.13 -66.97
CA ASP A 468 -21.08 -12.16 -65.76
C ASP A 468 -20.06 -11.02 -65.82
N ALA A 469 -19.68 -10.48 -64.65
CA ALA A 469 -18.79 -9.34 -64.52
C ALA A 469 -17.70 -9.62 -63.49
N ALA A 470 -16.44 -9.58 -63.94
CA ALA A 470 -15.28 -9.71 -63.07
C ALA A 470 -14.64 -8.35 -62.77
N LEU A 471 -14.45 -8.05 -61.49
CA LEU A 471 -13.57 -7.00 -61.00
C LEU A 471 -12.15 -7.56 -60.86
N VAL A 472 -11.23 -7.06 -61.69
CA VAL A 472 -9.80 -7.34 -61.57
C VAL A 472 -9.14 -6.23 -60.77
N GLN A 473 -8.40 -6.58 -59.71
CA GLN A 473 -7.67 -5.65 -58.84
C GLN A 473 -6.18 -6.00 -58.78
N GLY A 474 -5.37 -5.10 -58.24
CA GLY A 474 -3.91 -5.24 -58.14
C GLY A 474 -3.16 -4.32 -59.10
N THR A 475 -1.88 -4.06 -58.80
CA THR A 475 -1.00 -3.16 -59.58
C THR A 475 0.07 -3.92 -60.37
N THR A 476 0.15 -5.25 -60.22
CA THR A 476 1.09 -6.12 -60.95
C THR A 476 0.41 -6.94 -62.06
N ILE A 477 -0.55 -6.36 -62.79
CA ILE A 477 -1.18 -7.01 -63.95
C ILE A 477 -0.11 -7.14 -65.06
N PRO A 478 0.31 -8.35 -65.47
CA PRO A 478 1.36 -8.50 -66.47
C PRO A 478 0.92 -7.98 -67.85
N ASP A 479 1.86 -7.39 -68.59
CA ASP A 479 1.59 -6.93 -69.96
C ASP A 479 1.06 -8.06 -70.85
N GLY A 480 -0.09 -7.81 -71.49
CA GLY A 480 -0.77 -8.78 -72.34
C GLY A 480 -1.56 -9.84 -71.57
N ALA A 481 -1.84 -9.64 -70.29
CA ALA A 481 -2.82 -10.44 -69.57
C ALA A 481 -4.22 -10.33 -70.20
N TYR A 482 -4.99 -11.41 -70.11
CA TYR A 482 -6.34 -11.46 -70.66
C TYR A 482 -7.25 -12.36 -69.84
N LEU A 483 -8.54 -12.03 -69.82
CA LEU A 483 -9.57 -12.73 -69.09
C LEU A 483 -10.47 -13.52 -70.04
N VAL A 484 -10.83 -14.75 -69.65
CA VAL A 484 -11.78 -15.60 -70.37
C VAL A 484 -12.83 -16.11 -69.40
N PHE A 485 -14.10 -15.92 -69.73
CA PHE A 485 -15.24 -16.47 -69.00
C PHE A 485 -15.77 -17.71 -69.69
N ARG A 486 -16.17 -18.71 -68.91
CA ARG A 486 -16.79 -19.94 -69.38
C ARG A 486 -18.07 -20.20 -68.60
N ALA A 487 -19.15 -20.52 -69.30
CA ALA A 487 -20.42 -20.87 -68.67
C ALA A 487 -20.78 -22.34 -68.93
N TYR A 488 -21.25 -23.03 -67.89
CA TYR A 488 -21.51 -24.46 -67.86
C TYR A 488 -22.96 -24.72 -67.43
N GLY A 489 -23.61 -25.72 -68.04
CA GLY A 489 -25.03 -26.02 -67.80
C GLY A 489 -25.94 -25.59 -68.96
N PRO A 490 -27.26 -25.43 -68.74
CA PRO A 490 -27.95 -25.49 -67.45
C PRO A 490 -27.93 -26.88 -66.81
N GLN A 491 -27.73 -26.95 -65.49
CA GLN A 491 -27.75 -28.17 -64.69
C GLN A 491 -28.99 -28.20 -63.78
N ALA A 492 -29.38 -29.40 -63.32
CA ALA A 492 -30.49 -29.51 -62.37
C ALA A 492 -30.15 -28.77 -61.06
N PRO A 493 -31.09 -28.05 -60.42
CA PRO A 493 -30.82 -27.26 -59.22
C PRO A 493 -30.23 -28.04 -58.03
N ASP A 494 -30.51 -29.34 -57.97
CA ASP A 494 -30.05 -30.28 -56.94
C ASP A 494 -28.78 -31.06 -57.36
N ALA A 495 -28.27 -30.86 -58.58
CA ALA A 495 -27.05 -31.49 -59.04
C ALA A 495 -25.81 -30.77 -58.48
N THR A 496 -24.80 -31.57 -58.11
CA THR A 496 -23.46 -31.04 -57.78
C THR A 496 -22.91 -30.24 -58.96
N PRO A 497 -22.41 -29.00 -58.76
CA PRO A 497 -21.87 -28.18 -59.85
C PRO A 497 -20.72 -28.88 -60.60
N ALA A 498 -20.89 -29.09 -61.90
CA ALA A 498 -19.89 -29.73 -62.75
C ALA A 498 -19.47 -28.84 -63.93
N CYS A 499 -18.23 -28.35 -63.93
CA CYS A 499 -17.73 -27.44 -64.97
C CYS A 499 -16.75 -28.14 -65.94
N GLU A 500 -17.22 -29.20 -66.61
CA GLU A 500 -16.38 -30.02 -67.51
C GLU A 500 -16.36 -29.49 -68.95
N ALA A 501 -17.53 -29.22 -69.53
CA ALA A 501 -17.68 -28.75 -70.91
C ALA A 501 -18.52 -27.47 -70.95
N PRO A 502 -17.92 -26.31 -71.30
CA PRO A 502 -18.66 -25.06 -71.34
C PRO A 502 -19.52 -24.99 -72.60
N PHE A 503 -20.76 -24.49 -72.48
CA PHE A 503 -21.59 -24.19 -73.64
C PHE A 503 -21.31 -22.78 -74.20
N PHE A 504 -20.73 -21.91 -73.37
CA PHE A 504 -20.31 -20.56 -73.72
C PHE A 504 -18.87 -20.31 -73.29
N THR A 505 -18.09 -19.65 -74.16
CA THR A 505 -16.75 -19.15 -73.85
C THR A 505 -16.63 -17.75 -74.43
N SER A 506 -16.23 -16.78 -73.61
CA SER A 506 -16.05 -15.40 -74.07
C SER A 506 -14.88 -15.30 -75.06
N LYS A 507 -14.79 -14.18 -75.78
CA LYS A 507 -13.51 -13.79 -76.40
C LYS A 507 -12.48 -13.50 -75.30
N GLU A 508 -11.21 -13.54 -75.67
CA GLU A 508 -10.14 -13.03 -74.80
C GLU A 508 -10.32 -11.53 -74.59
N ILE A 509 -10.48 -11.11 -73.33
CA ILE A 509 -10.68 -9.72 -72.95
C ILE A 509 -9.34 -9.19 -72.44
N PRO A 510 -8.68 -8.24 -73.14
CA PRO A 510 -7.41 -7.69 -72.68
C PRO A 510 -7.57 -6.99 -71.32
N VAL A 511 -6.77 -7.40 -70.35
CA VAL A 511 -6.75 -6.81 -69.01
C VAL A 511 -5.49 -5.97 -68.89
N THR A 512 -5.63 -4.66 -69.13
CA THR A 512 -4.50 -3.71 -69.17
C THR A 512 -4.38 -2.87 -67.90
N GLN A 513 -5.41 -2.88 -67.07
CA GLN A 513 -5.48 -2.17 -65.79
C GLN A 513 -6.51 -2.84 -64.86
N ALA A 514 -6.49 -2.48 -63.58
CA ALA A 514 -7.57 -2.86 -62.68
C ALA A 514 -8.90 -2.26 -63.17
N GLY A 515 -10.00 -3.00 -63.05
CA GLY A 515 -11.30 -2.58 -63.58
C GLY A 515 -12.32 -3.70 -63.68
N ILE A 516 -13.52 -3.35 -64.13
CA ILE A 516 -14.62 -4.31 -64.33
C ILE A 516 -14.64 -4.75 -65.79
N TYR A 517 -14.63 -6.07 -66.01
CA TYR A 517 -14.64 -6.72 -67.31
C TYR A 517 -15.87 -7.64 -67.40
N ARG A 518 -16.59 -7.59 -68.52
CA ARG A 518 -17.82 -8.37 -68.72
C ARG A 518 -17.60 -9.55 -69.65
N SER A 519 -18.20 -10.70 -69.34
CA SER A 519 -18.12 -11.94 -70.11
C SER A 519 -18.73 -11.84 -71.50
N GLY A 520 -19.62 -10.87 -71.71
CA GLY A 520 -20.51 -10.82 -72.85
C GLY A 520 -21.77 -11.65 -72.60
N LYS A 521 -22.79 -11.42 -73.40
CA LYS A 521 -24.10 -12.03 -73.18
C LYS A 521 -24.19 -13.43 -73.77
N THR A 522 -24.89 -14.32 -73.07
CA THR A 522 -25.29 -15.64 -73.55
C THR A 522 -26.72 -15.94 -73.12
N SER A 523 -27.31 -17.01 -73.66
CA SER A 523 -28.63 -17.49 -73.25
C SER A 523 -28.72 -19.01 -73.36
N VAL A 524 -29.74 -19.59 -72.73
CA VAL A 524 -30.00 -21.03 -72.76
C VAL A 524 -31.47 -21.30 -73.08
N THR A 525 -31.75 -22.45 -73.68
CA THR A 525 -33.12 -22.84 -74.10
C THR A 525 -33.83 -23.74 -73.08
N LYS A 526 -33.22 -23.98 -71.92
CA LYS A 526 -33.75 -24.82 -70.84
C LYS A 526 -33.54 -24.14 -69.49
N ALA A 527 -34.45 -24.40 -68.57
CA ALA A 527 -34.30 -24.00 -67.17
C ALA A 527 -33.25 -24.85 -66.46
N GLY A 528 -32.62 -24.29 -65.43
CA GLY A 528 -31.55 -24.92 -64.64
C GLY A 528 -30.54 -23.89 -64.12
N HIS A 529 -29.49 -24.36 -63.44
CA HIS A 529 -28.40 -23.51 -62.96
C HIS A 529 -27.26 -23.45 -63.99
N VAL A 530 -26.84 -22.24 -64.31
CA VAL A 530 -25.65 -21.99 -65.14
C VAL A 530 -24.53 -21.50 -64.25
N TYR A 531 -23.40 -22.21 -64.27
CA TYR A 531 -22.22 -21.90 -63.48
C TYR A 531 -21.17 -21.18 -64.33
N TRP A 532 -20.62 -20.09 -63.80
CA TRP A 532 -19.57 -19.31 -64.44
C TRP A 532 -18.20 -19.67 -63.86
N VAL A 533 -17.20 -19.68 -64.73
CA VAL A 533 -15.78 -19.80 -64.37
C VAL A 533 -14.98 -18.84 -65.23
N GLU A 534 -14.46 -17.82 -64.60
CA GLU A 534 -13.49 -16.87 -65.13
C GLU A 534 -12.06 -17.41 -64.96
N THR A 535 -11.20 -17.10 -65.92
CA THR A 535 -9.77 -17.41 -65.81
C THR A 535 -8.98 -16.24 -66.36
N LEU A 536 -8.14 -15.66 -65.50
CA LEU A 536 -7.17 -14.65 -65.90
C LEU A 536 -5.87 -15.33 -66.28
N TYR A 537 -5.36 -15.01 -67.46
CA TYR A 537 -4.13 -15.58 -68.00
C TYR A 537 -3.06 -14.51 -68.17
N LYS A 538 -1.80 -14.93 -68.13
CA LYS A 538 -0.66 -14.21 -68.71
C LYS A 538 -0.70 -14.32 -70.24
N LYS A 539 0.09 -13.47 -70.92
CA LYS A 539 0.28 -13.50 -72.38
C LYS A 539 0.72 -14.87 -72.93
N ASP A 540 1.44 -15.66 -72.14
CA ASP A 540 1.92 -17.00 -72.52
C ASP A 540 0.91 -18.13 -72.24
N GLY A 541 -0.28 -17.79 -71.73
CA GLY A 541 -1.34 -18.74 -71.39
C GLY A 541 -1.23 -19.34 -69.99
N ALA A 542 -0.26 -18.92 -69.16
CA ALA A 542 -0.21 -19.34 -67.76
C ALA A 542 -1.35 -18.70 -66.94
N VAL A 543 -2.00 -19.49 -66.08
CA VAL A 543 -3.10 -19.02 -65.23
C VAL A 543 -2.58 -18.13 -64.10
N LEU A 544 -3.16 -16.93 -63.97
CA LEU A 544 -2.95 -15.99 -62.88
C LEU A 544 -4.01 -16.11 -61.79
N ALA A 545 -5.27 -16.29 -62.19
CA ALA A 545 -6.41 -16.52 -61.30
C ALA A 545 -7.43 -17.40 -62.01
N LEU A 546 -8.10 -18.27 -61.26
CA LEU A 546 -9.11 -19.21 -61.77
C LEU A 546 -10.30 -19.28 -60.80
N GLY A 547 -11.48 -19.00 -61.34
CA GLY A 547 -12.75 -19.15 -60.64
C GLY A 547 -13.04 -20.60 -60.25
N ARG A 548 -13.76 -20.78 -59.14
CA ARG A 548 -14.21 -22.11 -58.69
C ARG A 548 -15.63 -22.34 -59.19
N CYS A 549 -15.85 -23.49 -59.83
CA CYS A 549 -17.19 -23.93 -60.25
C CYS A 549 -18.18 -23.92 -59.07
N GLY A 550 -19.31 -23.23 -59.22
CA GLY A 550 -20.35 -23.17 -58.19
C GLY A 550 -20.02 -22.30 -56.98
N ALA A 551 -19.03 -21.41 -57.08
CA ALA A 551 -18.76 -20.44 -56.01
C ALA A 551 -19.93 -19.45 -55.83
N PRO A 552 -20.13 -18.90 -54.61
CA PRO A 552 -21.15 -17.88 -54.37
C PRO A 552 -20.95 -16.67 -55.29
N GLY A 553 -22.01 -16.25 -55.99
CA GLY A 553 -21.94 -15.18 -56.99
C GLY A 553 -21.64 -15.66 -58.41
N GLU A 554 -21.21 -16.91 -58.62
CA GLU A 554 -20.86 -17.48 -59.94
C GLU A 554 -22.00 -18.32 -60.56
N THR A 555 -23.25 -18.08 -60.16
CA THR A 555 -24.40 -18.89 -60.60
C THR A 555 -25.55 -18.04 -61.10
N THR A 556 -25.99 -18.28 -62.33
CA THR A 556 -27.23 -17.77 -62.88
C THR A 556 -28.32 -18.83 -62.78
N VAL A 557 -29.41 -18.51 -62.08
CA VAL A 557 -30.59 -19.39 -61.99
C VAL A 557 -31.54 -19.10 -63.17
N VAL A 558 -31.66 -20.06 -64.09
CA VAL A 558 -32.55 -19.92 -65.25
C VAL A 558 -33.90 -20.57 -65.00
N THR A 559 -34.98 -19.80 -65.07
CA THR A 559 -36.35 -20.26 -64.81
C THR A 559 -37.19 -20.34 -66.09
N GLY A 560 -38.12 -21.33 -66.14
CA GLY A 560 -39.03 -21.54 -67.27
C GLY A 560 -40.12 -20.46 -67.43
N THR A 561 -40.19 -19.51 -66.50
CA THR A 561 -41.02 -18.31 -66.56
C THR A 561 -40.11 -17.10 -66.30
N THR A 562 -40.33 -15.99 -67.00
CA THR A 562 -39.63 -14.73 -66.76
C THR A 562 -39.82 -14.32 -65.29
N PRO A 563 -38.74 -14.14 -64.50
CA PRO A 563 -38.89 -13.72 -63.10
C PRO A 563 -39.53 -12.32 -63.01
N PRO A 564 -40.36 -12.03 -61.99
CA PRO A 564 -40.69 -10.65 -61.66
C PRO A 564 -39.41 -9.91 -61.23
N VAL A 565 -39.23 -8.69 -61.74
CA VAL A 565 -38.14 -7.78 -61.37
C VAL A 565 -38.07 -7.67 -59.83
N PRO A 566 -36.91 -7.87 -59.19
CA PRO A 566 -36.77 -7.63 -57.75
C PRO A 566 -37.13 -6.17 -57.42
N PRO A 567 -37.84 -5.88 -56.31
CA PRO A 567 -38.07 -4.49 -55.92
C PRO A 567 -36.73 -3.80 -55.70
N THR A 568 -36.55 -2.63 -56.33
CA THR A 568 -35.45 -1.72 -56.04
C THR A 568 -35.44 -1.42 -54.54
N PRO A 569 -34.32 -1.60 -53.81
CA PRO A 569 -34.23 -1.14 -52.43
C PRO A 569 -34.57 0.34 -52.38
N GLU A 570 -35.54 0.74 -51.55
CA GLU A 570 -35.79 2.16 -51.30
C GLU A 570 -34.48 2.77 -50.79
N THR A 571 -34.00 3.79 -51.50
CA THR A 571 -32.83 4.56 -51.08
C THR A 571 -33.17 5.27 -49.76
N PRO A 572 -32.43 5.06 -48.66
CA PRO A 572 -32.61 5.88 -47.47
C PRO A 572 -32.33 7.33 -47.85
N THR A 573 -33.33 8.21 -47.71
CA THR A 573 -33.12 9.64 -47.87
C THR A 573 -32.16 10.12 -46.79
N LEU A 574 -30.93 10.46 -47.16
CA LEU A 574 -30.00 11.17 -46.30
C LEU A 574 -30.63 12.50 -45.83
N PRO A 575 -30.45 12.90 -44.56
CA PRO A 575 -30.86 14.23 -44.11
C PRO A 575 -30.12 15.30 -44.91
N LYS A 576 -30.86 16.35 -45.28
CA LYS A 576 -30.38 17.50 -46.05
C LYS A 576 -29.13 18.11 -45.38
N PRO A 577 -27.98 18.22 -46.07
CA PRO A 577 -26.82 18.90 -45.51
C PRO A 577 -27.12 20.40 -45.30
N PRO A 578 -26.56 21.04 -44.25
CA PRO A 578 -26.68 22.48 -44.06
C PRO A 578 -26.01 23.22 -45.22
N GLY A 579 -26.59 24.36 -45.62
CA GLY A 579 -26.21 25.12 -46.80
C GLY A 579 -24.74 25.56 -46.79
N GLU A 580 -24.12 25.45 -47.96
CA GLU A 580 -22.73 25.81 -48.25
C GLU A 580 -22.52 27.33 -48.15
N LEU A 581 -21.40 27.73 -47.53
CA LEU A 581 -20.92 29.11 -47.45
C LEU A 581 -20.40 29.58 -48.82
N ALA A 582 -20.65 30.85 -49.16
CA ALA A 582 -20.26 31.45 -50.42
C ALA A 582 -18.73 31.54 -50.60
N VAL A 583 -18.22 31.03 -51.73
CA VAL A 583 -16.86 31.31 -52.23
C VAL A 583 -16.94 32.39 -53.31
N THR A 584 -16.38 33.56 -53.03
CA THR A 584 -16.20 34.64 -54.01
C THR A 584 -14.80 34.59 -54.62
N GLY A 585 -14.74 34.57 -55.96
CA GLY A 585 -13.70 35.27 -56.72
C GLY A 585 -12.79 34.39 -57.58
N GLY A 586 -12.78 34.65 -58.90
CA GLY A 586 -11.68 34.23 -59.78
C GLY A 586 -12.08 33.70 -61.16
N SER A 587 -12.67 34.54 -62.00
CA SER A 587 -13.10 34.27 -63.39
C SER A 587 -11.95 34.05 -64.39
N GLY A 588 -12.11 33.12 -65.35
CA GLY A 588 -11.41 33.19 -66.66
C GLY A 588 -11.25 31.92 -67.52
N PHE A 589 -12.35 31.33 -68.04
CA PHE A 589 -12.60 30.56 -69.31
C PHE A 589 -11.53 29.70 -70.06
N PRO A 590 -11.92 28.71 -70.92
CA PRO A 590 -13.17 27.96 -71.02
C PRO A 590 -13.02 26.41 -71.11
N THR A 591 -14.16 25.79 -70.81
CA THR A 591 -14.65 24.43 -71.06
C THR A 591 -14.12 23.63 -72.26
N LEU A 592 -13.80 22.35 -72.02
CA LEU A 592 -14.25 21.25 -72.88
C LEU A 592 -14.91 20.16 -72.02
N ILE A 593 -16.03 19.69 -72.56
CA ILE A 593 -17.07 18.80 -72.03
C ILE A 593 -16.55 17.39 -71.71
N GLY A 594 -17.08 16.75 -70.65
CA GLY A 594 -17.11 15.28 -70.60
C GLY A 594 -17.30 14.62 -69.24
N ALA A 595 -18.56 14.59 -68.78
CA ALA A 595 -19.21 13.60 -67.90
C ALA A 595 -18.41 12.47 -67.21
N GLY A 596 -18.73 12.23 -65.93
CA GLY A 596 -18.59 10.91 -65.28
C GLY A 596 -18.22 10.99 -63.80
N LEU A 597 -19.15 11.33 -62.91
CA LEU A 597 -19.85 10.37 -62.02
C LEU A 597 -18.98 9.71 -60.94
N ALA A 598 -19.22 10.18 -59.71
CA ALA A 598 -19.24 9.46 -58.43
C ALA A 598 -18.64 8.04 -58.40
N VAL A 599 -17.48 7.90 -57.79
CA VAL A 599 -17.02 6.63 -57.21
C VAL A 599 -17.14 6.77 -55.69
N ALA A 600 -18.24 6.26 -55.16
CA ALA A 600 -18.42 6.04 -53.73
C ALA A 600 -18.92 4.62 -53.49
N LEU A 601 -18.12 3.89 -52.71
CA LEU A 601 -18.51 2.87 -51.74
C LEU A 601 -19.31 1.67 -52.23
N LEU A 602 -18.63 0.54 -52.45
CA LEU A 602 -19.13 -0.79 -52.05
C LEU A 602 -17.98 -1.80 -52.02
N ALA A 603 -17.43 -2.09 -50.82
CA ALA A 603 -16.97 -3.42 -50.38
C ALA A 603 -16.13 -3.33 -49.08
N ALA A 604 -16.78 -3.21 -47.92
CA ALA A 604 -16.27 -3.65 -46.61
C ALA A 604 -17.33 -3.39 -45.52
N GLY A 605 -18.41 -4.18 -45.48
CA GLY A 605 -19.46 -3.92 -44.48
C GLY A 605 -20.38 -5.07 -44.11
N PHE A 606 -20.21 -6.29 -44.65
CA PHE A 606 -21.19 -7.35 -44.43
C PHE A 606 -20.71 -8.61 -43.69
N THR A 607 -19.51 -8.59 -43.09
CA THR A 607 -19.03 -9.71 -42.24
C THR A 607 -18.84 -9.38 -40.76
N LEU A 608 -19.02 -8.13 -40.32
CA LEU A 608 -18.82 -7.73 -38.91
C LEU A 608 -20.09 -7.49 -38.08
N TRP A 609 -21.27 -7.85 -38.59
CA TRP A 609 -22.54 -7.68 -37.85
C TRP A 609 -23.08 -8.96 -37.18
N LEU A 610 -22.51 -10.15 -37.48
CA LEU A 610 -22.90 -11.41 -36.81
C LEU A 610 -21.96 -11.86 -35.66
N GLY A 611 -20.79 -11.26 -35.51
CA GLY A 611 -19.86 -11.57 -34.40
C GLY A 611 -20.22 -10.93 -33.06
N HIS A 612 -20.91 -9.79 -33.08
CA HIS A 612 -21.15 -8.98 -31.88
C HIS A 612 -22.29 -9.50 -30.97
N ARG A 613 -23.10 -10.47 -31.41
CA ARG A 613 -24.24 -10.99 -30.62
C ARG A 613 -23.94 -12.27 -29.84
N ASN A 614 -22.79 -12.92 -30.07
CA ASN A 614 -22.43 -14.17 -29.39
C ASN A 614 -21.40 -14.00 -28.25
N ALA A 615 -20.72 -12.86 -28.15
CA ALA A 615 -19.77 -12.59 -27.06
C ALA A 615 -20.45 -12.15 -25.74
N LEU A 616 -21.67 -11.60 -25.80
CA LEU A 616 -22.44 -11.20 -24.60
C LEU A 616 -23.30 -12.34 -24.00
N ARG A 617 -23.22 -13.56 -24.55
CA ARG A 617 -23.95 -14.75 -24.02
C ARG A 617 -23.07 -15.76 -23.28
N ARG A 618 -21.74 -15.54 -23.21
CA ARG A 618 -20.79 -16.38 -22.45
C ARG A 618 -20.35 -15.82 -21.10
N ALA A 619 -20.88 -14.67 -20.68
CA ALA A 619 -20.62 -14.08 -19.36
C ALA A 619 -21.80 -14.24 -18.37
N ARG A 620 -22.66 -15.25 -18.57
CA ARG A 620 -23.80 -15.51 -17.65
C ARG A 620 -24.14 -16.98 -17.44
N SER A 621 -23.13 -17.86 -17.49
CA SER A 621 -23.33 -19.28 -17.17
C SER A 621 -22.08 -19.90 -16.54
N GLU A 622 -21.57 -19.30 -15.47
CA GLU A 622 -20.80 -20.01 -14.45
C GLU A 622 -21.19 -19.42 -13.10
N ASP A 623 -22.37 -19.82 -12.62
CA ASP A 623 -22.60 -20.00 -11.20
C ASP A 623 -23.41 -21.29 -11.05
N GLY A 624 -22.87 -22.22 -10.27
CA GLY A 624 -23.40 -23.57 -10.11
C GLY A 624 -24.53 -23.61 -9.09
N GLY A 625 -25.47 -24.53 -9.30
CA GLY A 625 -26.47 -24.87 -8.29
C GLY A 625 -27.49 -25.88 -8.83
N GLU A 626 -27.30 -27.14 -8.46
CA GLU A 626 -28.30 -28.20 -8.58
C GLU A 626 -29.62 -27.81 -7.88
N GLU A 627 -30.76 -28.01 -8.55
CA GLU A 627 -31.87 -28.80 -8.00
C GLU A 627 -32.94 -29.06 -9.07
N ALA A 628 -33.49 -30.26 -9.02
CA ALA A 628 -34.57 -30.74 -9.87
C ALA A 628 -35.91 -30.09 -9.50
N VAL A 629 -36.84 -30.05 -10.47
CA VAL A 629 -38.22 -30.60 -10.38
C VAL A 629 -39.24 -29.80 -11.23
N ASP A 630 -40.01 -30.61 -11.96
CA ASP A 630 -41.35 -30.55 -12.56
C ASP A 630 -41.76 -29.71 -13.77
N ILE A 631 -42.13 -30.51 -14.78
CA ILE A 631 -43.06 -30.28 -15.87
C ILE A 631 -44.47 -30.23 -15.25
N GLU A 632 -44.95 -29.04 -14.86
CA GLU A 632 -46.39 -28.88 -14.59
C GLU A 632 -47.00 -27.49 -14.84
N ASP A 633 -46.25 -26.50 -15.34
CA ASP A 633 -46.79 -25.16 -15.65
C ASP A 633 -46.94 -24.83 -17.16
N LEU A 634 -46.98 -25.85 -18.02
CA LEU A 634 -47.44 -25.75 -19.42
C LEU A 634 -48.98 -25.90 -19.54
N LEU A 635 -49.72 -25.27 -18.63
CA LEU A 635 -51.16 -25.06 -18.71
C LEU A 635 -51.48 -23.59 -18.46
N ASN A 636 -51.34 -22.77 -19.51
CA ASN A 636 -52.32 -21.77 -19.95
C ASN A 636 -51.74 -20.98 -21.13
N GLU A 637 -52.02 -21.52 -22.33
CA GLU A 637 -51.98 -20.96 -23.70
C GLU A 637 -50.75 -20.16 -24.17
#